data_AF-A0A932PGD3-F1
#
_entry.id   AF-A0A932PGD3-F1
#
_cell.length_a   1.000
_cell.length_b   1.000
_cell.length_c   1.000
_cell.angle_alpha   90.00
_cell.angle_beta   90.00
_cell.angle_gamma   90.00
#
_symmetry.space_group_name_H-M   'P 1'
#
loop_
_entity.id
_entity.type
_entity.pdbx_description
1 polymer ?
#
loop_
_entity_poly.entity_id
_entity_poly.type
_entity_poly.pdbx_seq_one_letter_code
_entity_poly.pdbx_strand_id
1 'polypeptide(L)'
;MRDDRDGEGTTDHTECTDIERPRAHAAALANSPDQISAVLADATADWVYVRFIPTAEQAAQVHAAGKRLFIAGPNVAGDEAANWRQAAAAGIDAILSDYPLECRQALRPAAGFK
;
A
#
# COMPACT_ATOMS: atom_id res chain seq x y z
N MET A 1 -56.70 -33.51 -21.41
CA MET A 1 -55.85 -33.00 -22.52
C MET A 1 -55.35 -31.63 -22.09
N ARG A 2 -54.10 -31.59 -21.60
CA ARG A 2 -53.24 -30.45 -21.23
C ARG A 2 -53.80 -29.55 -20.11
N ASP A 3 -53.35 -29.65 -18.85
CA ASP A 3 -51.98 -29.53 -18.29
C ASP A 3 -51.45 -28.09 -18.36
N ASP A 4 -50.83 -27.72 -17.25
CA ASP A 4 -50.58 -26.42 -16.65
C ASP A 4 -49.74 -25.46 -17.52
N ARG A 5 -49.85 -24.15 -17.25
CA ARG A 5 -48.79 -23.17 -17.49
C ARG A 5 -49.03 -21.85 -16.74
N ASP A 6 -48.41 -21.77 -15.57
CA ASP A 6 -47.38 -20.80 -15.20
C ASP A 6 -47.58 -19.32 -15.58
N GLY A 7 -47.78 -18.49 -14.55
CA GLY A 7 -47.50 -17.06 -14.57
C GLY A 7 -46.77 -16.71 -13.28
N GLU A 8 -45.46 -16.92 -13.30
CA GLU A 8 -44.54 -16.79 -12.17
C GLU A 8 -44.63 -15.42 -11.49
N GLY A 9 -44.53 -15.47 -10.16
CA GLY A 9 -44.46 -14.30 -9.31
C GLY A 9 -43.32 -13.38 -9.74
N THR A 10 -43.63 -12.09 -9.83
CA THR A 10 -42.64 -11.02 -9.84
C THR A 10 -41.71 -11.21 -8.65
N THR A 11 -40.54 -11.77 -8.89
CA THR A 11 -39.39 -11.63 -8.01
C THR A 11 -38.98 -10.18 -8.11
N ASP A 12 -39.42 -9.42 -7.12
CA ASP A 12 -38.86 -8.13 -6.78
C ASP A 12 -37.37 -8.35 -6.47
N HIS A 13 -36.55 -8.21 -7.51
CA HIS A 13 -35.12 -7.96 -7.34
C HIS A 13 -34.98 -6.52 -6.87
N THR A 14 -35.41 -6.24 -5.63
CA THR A 14 -34.88 -5.08 -4.92
C THR A 14 -33.39 -5.36 -4.76
N GLU A 15 -32.65 -4.83 -5.71
CA GLU A 15 -31.20 -4.81 -5.80
C GLU A 15 -30.66 -4.33 -4.45
N CYS A 16 -29.85 -5.16 -3.79
CA CYS A 16 -29.08 -4.75 -2.61
C CYS A 16 -27.97 -3.79 -3.06
N THR A 17 -28.32 -2.58 -3.50
CA THR A 17 -27.38 -1.62 -4.07
C THR A 17 -26.76 -0.66 -3.05
N ASP A 18 -27.20 -0.67 -1.79
CA ASP A 18 -26.78 0.35 -0.82
C ASP A 18 -26.08 -0.20 0.43
N ILE A 19 -25.17 -1.17 0.28
CA ILE A 19 -24.14 -1.40 1.30
C ILE A 19 -22.88 -0.65 0.87
N GLU A 20 -22.66 0.53 1.47
CA GLU A 20 -21.40 1.25 1.39
C GLU A 20 -20.29 0.36 2.01
N ARG A 21 -19.61 -0.41 1.16
CA ARG A 21 -18.51 -1.28 1.59
C ARG A 21 -17.27 -0.42 1.81
N PRO A 22 -16.54 -0.59 2.91
CA PRO A 22 -15.26 0.07 3.10
C PRO A 22 -14.38 -0.17 1.87
N ARG A 23 -13.91 0.91 1.25
CA ARG A 23 -13.01 0.81 0.11
C ARG A 23 -11.72 0.12 0.57
N ALA A 24 -11.35 -0.97 -0.09
CA ALA A 24 -10.10 -1.65 0.19
C ALA A 24 -8.93 -0.71 -0.13
N HIS A 25 -7.95 -0.65 0.78
CA HIS A 25 -6.66 -0.02 0.52
C HIS A 25 -5.95 -0.80 -0.59
N ALA A 26 -5.38 -0.09 -1.56
CA ALA A 26 -4.74 -0.68 -2.73
C ALA A 26 -3.37 -0.05 -2.95
N ALA A 27 -2.41 -0.89 -3.34
CA ALA A 27 -1.05 -0.47 -3.62
C ALA A 27 -0.75 -0.55 -5.11
N ALA A 28 -0.19 0.52 -5.67
CA ALA A 28 0.35 0.53 -7.02
C ALA A 28 1.88 0.42 -6.98
N LEU A 29 2.44 -0.40 -7.88
CA LEU A 29 3.87 -0.73 -7.91
C LEU A 29 4.66 0.29 -8.72
N ALA A 30 5.68 0.89 -8.08
CA ALA A 30 6.75 1.62 -8.72
C ALA A 30 8.05 0.80 -8.65
N ASN A 31 8.44 0.17 -9.75
CA ASN A 31 9.68 -0.62 -9.83
C ASN A 31 10.93 0.26 -9.95
N SER A 32 10.79 1.51 -10.40
CA SER A 32 11.89 2.47 -10.54
C SER A 32 11.43 3.89 -10.16
N PRO A 33 12.37 4.80 -9.84
CA PRO A 33 12.09 6.21 -9.56
C PRO A 33 11.17 6.89 -10.58
N ASP A 34 11.38 6.63 -11.87
CA ASP A 34 10.66 7.30 -12.97
C ASP A 34 9.16 6.91 -13.02
N GLN A 35 8.77 5.83 -12.35
CA GLN A 35 7.38 5.36 -12.30
C GLN A 35 6.55 6.03 -11.22
N ILE A 36 7.17 6.78 -10.30
CA ILE A 36 6.45 7.45 -9.19
C ILE A 36 5.32 8.31 -9.74
N SER A 37 5.59 9.20 -10.71
CA SER A 37 4.59 10.11 -11.26
C SER A 37 3.38 9.38 -11.85
N ALA A 38 3.59 8.23 -12.51
CA ALA A 38 2.51 7.42 -13.06
C ALA A 38 1.65 6.79 -11.95
N VAL A 39 2.30 6.30 -10.89
CA VAL A 39 1.61 5.72 -9.72
C VAL A 39 0.84 6.78 -8.92
N LEU A 40 1.34 8.01 -8.85
CA LEU A 40 0.63 9.11 -8.19
C LEU A 40 -0.66 9.49 -8.93
N ALA A 41 -0.71 9.33 -10.25
CA ALA A 41 -1.90 9.58 -11.05
C ALA A 41 -2.99 8.49 -10.90
N ASP A 42 -2.66 7.33 -10.34
CA ASP A 42 -3.62 6.24 -10.12
C ASP A 42 -4.59 6.59 -8.98
N ALA A 43 -5.83 6.94 -9.32
CA ALA A 43 -6.86 7.26 -8.33
C ALA A 43 -7.39 6.03 -7.57
N THR A 44 -7.04 4.82 -7.99
CA THR A 44 -7.50 3.56 -7.38
C THR A 44 -6.63 3.13 -6.21
N ALA A 45 -5.35 3.51 -6.20
CA ALA A 45 -4.38 3.19 -5.16
C ALA A 45 -4.15 4.33 -4.17
N ASP A 46 -4.02 4.01 -2.90
CA ASP A 46 -3.67 4.94 -1.81
C ASP A 46 -2.31 4.62 -1.18
N TRP A 47 -1.71 3.50 -1.58
CA TRP A 47 -0.33 3.13 -1.26
C TRP A 47 0.54 3.04 -2.51
N VAL A 48 1.82 3.39 -2.34
CA VAL A 48 2.89 3.23 -3.32
C VAL A 48 3.80 2.11 -2.83
N TYR A 49 3.86 1.03 -3.60
CA TYR A 49 4.80 -0.07 -3.37
C TYR A 49 6.08 0.23 -4.16
N VAL A 50 7.19 0.52 -3.48
CA VAL A 50 8.50 0.75 -4.12
C VAL A 50 9.44 -0.45 -3.97
N ARG A 51 10.29 -0.68 -4.98
CA ARG A 51 11.36 -1.71 -4.96
C ARG A 51 12.78 -1.13 -4.97
N PHE A 52 12.91 0.17 -4.73
CA PHE A 52 14.16 0.92 -4.61
C PHE A 52 14.11 1.78 -3.34
N ILE A 53 15.27 2.23 -2.85
CA ILE A 53 15.32 3.16 -1.72
C ILE A 53 14.96 4.56 -2.24
N PRO A 54 13.81 5.16 -1.85
CA PRO A 54 13.42 6.47 -2.33
C PRO A 54 14.31 7.56 -1.73
N THR A 55 14.32 8.73 -2.38
CA THR A 55 14.85 9.96 -1.78
C THR A 55 13.78 10.62 -0.89
N ALA A 56 14.20 11.53 -0.01
CA ALA A 56 13.27 12.32 0.81
C ALA A 56 12.30 13.16 -0.05
N GLU A 57 12.77 13.67 -1.20
CA GLU A 57 11.94 14.41 -2.14
C GLU A 57 10.85 13.53 -2.76
N GLN A 58 11.19 12.28 -3.12
CA GLN A 58 10.23 11.32 -3.65
C GLN A 58 9.17 10.93 -2.62
N ALA A 59 9.57 10.68 -1.38
CA ALA A 59 8.60 10.42 -0.31
C ALA A 59 7.69 11.64 -0.07
N ALA A 60 8.26 12.85 -0.05
CA ALA A 60 7.49 14.09 0.09
C ALA A 60 6.48 14.27 -1.06
N GLN A 61 6.84 13.92 -2.30
CA GLN A 61 5.91 13.91 -3.44
C GLN A 61 4.74 12.94 -3.23
N VAL A 62 5.01 11.73 -2.72
CA VAL A 62 3.97 10.74 -2.42
C VAL A 62 3.04 11.25 -1.32
N HIS A 63 3.60 11.79 -0.24
CA HIS A 63 2.81 12.35 0.87
C HIS A 63 2.00 13.58 0.45
N ALA A 64 2.56 14.45 -0.40
CA ALA A 64 1.83 15.61 -0.95
C ALA A 64 0.63 15.19 -1.82
N ALA A 65 0.68 14.01 -2.43
CA ALA A 65 -0.46 13.42 -3.15
C ALA A 65 -1.49 12.73 -2.23
N GLY A 66 -1.31 12.80 -0.91
CA GLY A 66 -2.19 12.17 0.07
C GLY A 66 -2.06 10.64 0.14
N LYS A 67 -0.95 10.09 -0.38
CA LYS A 67 -0.69 8.65 -0.44
C LYS A 67 0.39 8.26 0.57
N ARG A 68 0.46 6.97 0.88
CA ARG A 68 1.51 6.37 1.72
C ARG A 68 2.46 5.55 0.87
N LEU A 69 3.68 5.27 1.34
CA LEU A 69 4.63 4.44 0.63
C LEU A 69 5.24 3.36 1.52
N PHE A 70 5.42 2.16 0.96
CA PHE A 70 6.17 1.08 1.60
C PHE A 70 7.17 0.47 0.64
N ILE A 71 8.26 -0.06 1.19
CA ILE A 71 9.32 -0.71 0.42
C ILE A 71 9.32 -2.22 0.66
N ALA A 72 9.49 -2.98 -0.42
CA ALA A 72 9.78 -4.41 -0.36
C ALA A 72 10.76 -4.83 -1.46
N GLY A 73 11.51 -5.89 -1.21
CA GLY A 73 12.47 -6.46 -2.16
C GLY A 73 13.85 -6.70 -1.56
N PRO A 74 14.81 -7.13 -2.39
CA PRO A 74 16.13 -7.59 -1.91
C PRO A 74 16.87 -6.58 -1.04
N ASN A 75 16.67 -5.27 -1.26
CA ASN A 75 17.35 -4.22 -0.50
C ASN A 75 16.88 -4.11 0.96
N VAL A 76 15.75 -4.72 1.34
CA VAL A 76 15.17 -4.58 2.69
C VAL A 76 14.64 -5.88 3.29
N ALA A 77 14.48 -6.94 2.49
CA ALA A 77 13.93 -8.21 2.94
C ALA A 77 14.85 -8.92 3.93
N GLY A 78 16.17 -8.97 3.65
CA GLY A 78 17.19 -9.54 4.52
C GLY A 78 17.56 -8.66 5.73
N ASP A 79 18.65 -9.00 6.42
CA ASP A 79 19.23 -8.18 7.50
C ASP A 79 19.98 -6.97 6.92
N GLU A 80 19.22 -5.94 6.57
CA GLU A 80 19.67 -4.80 5.75
C GLU A 80 19.66 -3.49 6.55
N ALA A 81 20.34 -3.49 7.71
CA ALA A 81 20.27 -2.38 8.67
C ALA A 81 20.65 -0.98 8.13
N ALA A 82 21.55 -0.90 7.15
CA ALA A 82 21.88 0.36 6.50
C ALA A 82 20.70 0.86 5.63
N ASN A 83 20.14 -0.03 4.81
CA ASN A 83 19.04 0.30 3.91
C ASN A 83 17.76 0.60 4.67
N TRP A 84 17.47 -0.10 5.77
CA TRP A 84 16.32 0.23 6.62
C TRP A 84 16.40 1.65 7.15
N ARG A 85 17.57 2.06 7.69
CA ARG A 85 17.78 3.43 8.19
C ARG A 85 17.69 4.45 7.07
N GLN A 86 18.24 4.15 5.89
CA GLN A 86 18.17 5.04 4.75
C GLN A 86 16.72 5.22 4.27
N ALA A 87 15.94 4.14 4.15
CA ALA A 87 14.53 4.20 3.78
C ALA A 87 13.70 4.97 4.82
N ALA A 88 13.94 4.74 6.12
CA ALA A 88 13.29 5.46 7.20
C ALA A 88 13.65 6.96 7.18
N ALA A 89 14.93 7.30 6.97
CA ALA A 89 15.39 8.69 6.85
C ALA A 89 14.82 9.39 5.61
N ALA A 90 14.55 8.63 4.54
CA ALA A 90 13.85 9.13 3.36
C ALA A 90 12.35 9.35 3.59
N GLY A 91 11.78 8.88 4.71
CA GLY A 91 10.36 9.07 5.03
C GLY A 91 9.43 7.94 4.58
N ILE A 92 9.94 6.71 4.43
CA ILE A 92 9.07 5.55 4.15
C ILE A 92 8.08 5.30 5.31
N ASP A 93 6.83 4.93 5.01
CA ASP A 93 5.81 4.64 6.03
C ASP A 93 5.91 3.20 6.57
N ALA A 94 6.41 2.27 5.75
CA ALA A 94 6.58 0.88 6.15
C ALA A 94 7.70 0.16 5.36
N ILE A 95 8.30 -0.83 6.00
CA ILE A 95 9.35 -1.70 5.43
C ILE A 95 8.89 -3.16 5.57
N LEU A 96 8.88 -3.89 4.46
CA LEU A 96 8.65 -5.34 4.46
C LEU A 96 10.00 -6.05 4.61
N SER A 97 10.25 -6.61 5.79
CA SER A 97 11.48 -7.33 6.13
C SER A 97 11.17 -8.67 6.78
N ASP A 98 11.99 -9.67 6.48
CA ASP A 98 11.99 -10.99 7.12
C ASP A 98 12.62 -10.94 8.53
N TYR A 99 13.24 -9.82 8.89
CA TYR A 99 13.91 -9.55 10.18
C TYR A 99 13.24 -8.39 10.94
N PRO A 100 11.93 -8.49 11.30
CA PRO A 100 11.17 -7.35 11.81
C PRO A 100 11.65 -6.85 13.18
N LEU A 101 12.25 -7.71 14.02
CA LEU A 101 12.73 -7.32 15.34
C LEU A 101 14.05 -6.54 15.25
N GLU A 102 14.97 -7.01 14.42
CA GLU A 102 16.26 -6.39 14.09
C GLU A 102 16.02 -5.07 13.36
N CYS A 103 15.09 -5.05 12.40
CA CYS A 103 14.65 -3.83 11.73
C CYS A 103 14.15 -2.80 12.74
N ARG A 104 13.26 -3.20 13.65
CA ARG A 104 12.80 -2.30 14.71
C ARG A 104 13.93 -1.80 15.60
N GLN A 105 14.89 -2.65 15.96
CA GLN A 105 16.05 -2.24 16.76
C GLN A 105 16.94 -1.24 16.02
N ALA A 106 17.21 -1.47 14.74
CA ALA A 106 18.02 -0.60 13.89
C ALA A 106 17.40 0.79 13.69
N LEU A 107 16.07 0.88 13.74
CA LEU A 107 15.28 2.11 13.58
C LEU A 107 14.97 2.83 14.90
N ARG A 108 15.26 2.23 16.05
CA ARG A 108 15.09 2.92 17.33
C ARG A 108 16.04 4.11 17.38
N PRO A 109 15.56 5.30 17.79
CA PRO A 109 16.45 6.38 18.16
C PRO A 109 17.43 5.88 19.21
N ALA A 110 18.70 6.27 19.13
CA ALA A 110 19.64 6.04 20.21
C ALA A 110 19.00 6.59 21.50
N ALA A 111 18.88 5.75 22.53
CA ALA A 111 18.36 6.20 23.81
C ALA A 111 19.31 7.27 24.34
N GLY A 112 18.91 8.54 24.21
CA GLY A 112 19.60 9.63 24.85
C GLY A 112 19.46 9.44 26.34
N PHE A 113 20.53 9.04 27.01
CA PHE A 113 20.61 9.10 28.46
C PHE A 113 20.61 10.59 28.83
N LYS A 114 19.50 11.05 29.41
CA LYS A 114 19.34 12.39 29.99
C LYS A 114 19.14 12.24 31.48
#